data_AF-A0A401ZDC1-F1
#
_entry.id   AF-A0A401ZDC1-F1
#
_cell.length_a   1.000
_cell.length_b   1.000
_cell.length_c   1.000
_cell.angle_alpha   90.00
_cell.angle_beta   90.00
_cell.angle_gamma   90.00
#
_symmetry.space_group_name_H-M   'P 1'
#
loop_
_entity.id
_entity.type
_entity.pdbx_description
1 polymer ?
#
loop_
_entity_poly.entity_id
_entity_poly.type
_entity_poly.pdbx_seq_one_letter_code
_entity_poly.pdbx_strand_id
1 'polypeptide(L)'
;MVAMVEMAEPVGRPDYPFLRVTTMGDFVLSCVVAQKEGRPRYRAMEGGELGNRRAALAILKFLLCSPRRRATKAEITKALWAGRDPEHANHIFDTAASALRRQILHLPGIDSLLNTRRLNGETHLILATQAWIWVDADALIKLAQMALRQEQQGKDPLHYLEAAHALDKGEFLEEDAGYRWTQGRRQTIEGAKRRVLYHLVEIYCKNKQTTKAEELLYTFLQTYPEDEDALCRLLQLLAQQGRRQEALNVYRYSAEQMQETGKEPGIYTRQIIERLQRGIQVHERSATYGALQSHYIYAIVLVA
;
A
#
# COMPACT_ATOMS: atom_id res chain seq x y z
N MET A 1 -13.82 -7.75 26.65
CA MET A 1 -15.02 -7.70 25.79
C MET A 1 -14.96 -6.41 24.97
N VAL A 2 -14.37 -6.46 23.77
CA VAL A 2 -14.22 -5.27 22.90
C VAL A 2 -15.53 -5.10 22.16
N ALA A 3 -16.28 -4.03 22.47
CA ALA A 3 -17.50 -3.70 21.77
C ALA A 3 -17.20 -3.57 20.26
N MET A 4 -17.74 -4.48 19.47
CA MET A 4 -17.85 -4.29 18.03
C MET A 4 -18.79 -3.11 17.82
N VAL A 5 -18.20 -1.94 17.57
CA VAL A 5 -18.95 -0.77 17.16
C VAL A 5 -19.36 -1.01 15.71
N GLU A 6 -20.62 -1.39 15.51
CA GLU A 6 -21.26 -1.35 14.20
C GLU A 6 -21.06 0.03 13.58
N MET A 7 -20.41 0.03 12.42
CA MET A 7 -20.33 1.19 11.56
C MET A 7 -21.75 1.46 11.07
N ALA A 8 -22.30 2.63 11.40
CA ALA A 8 -23.52 3.10 10.73
C ALA A 8 -23.14 3.41 9.28
N GLU A 9 -23.19 2.39 8.43
CA GLU A 9 -23.05 2.53 6.98
C GLU A 9 -24.29 3.24 6.42
N PRO A 10 -24.14 4.01 5.32
CA PRO A 10 -25.31 4.45 4.58
C PRO A 10 -26.14 3.22 4.17
N VAL A 11 -27.46 3.33 4.21
CA VAL A 11 -28.38 2.21 4.01
C VAL A 11 -28.14 1.54 2.65
N GLY A 12 -27.81 0.25 2.65
CA GLY A 12 -27.62 -0.59 1.46
C GLY A 12 -26.24 -0.48 0.82
N ARG A 13 -25.47 -1.58 0.79
CA ARG A 13 -24.17 -1.63 0.12
C ARG A 13 -24.33 -1.40 -1.39
N PRO A 14 -23.59 -0.46 -2.01
CA PRO A 14 -23.73 -0.23 -3.44
C PRO A 14 -23.04 -1.35 -4.23
N ASP A 15 -23.54 -1.64 -5.43
CA ASP A 15 -22.92 -2.61 -6.35
C ASP A 15 -21.51 -2.18 -6.76
N TYR A 16 -21.31 -0.86 -6.88
CA TYR A 16 -20.05 -0.24 -7.26
C TYR A 16 -19.73 0.95 -6.35
N PRO A 17 -18.45 1.18 -6.03
CA PRO A 17 -18.07 2.31 -5.20
C PRO A 17 -18.40 3.60 -5.92
N PHE A 18 -18.92 4.58 -5.18
CA PHE A 18 -19.24 5.90 -5.72
C PHE A 18 -17.98 6.66 -6.11
N LEU A 19 -16.98 6.59 -5.22
CA LEU A 19 -15.71 7.27 -5.36
C LEU A 19 -14.60 6.22 -5.47
N ARG A 20 -13.71 6.40 -6.44
CA ARG A 20 -12.42 5.72 -6.51
C ARG A 20 -11.32 6.73 -6.18
N VAL A 21 -10.44 6.34 -5.28
CA VAL A 21 -9.25 7.11 -4.89
C VAL A 21 -8.03 6.30 -5.32
N THR A 22 -7.27 6.87 -6.25
CA THR A 22 -5.95 6.37 -6.61
C THR A 22 -4.94 7.06 -5.73
N THR A 23 -4.11 6.28 -5.04
CA THR A 23 -3.13 6.76 -4.06
C THR A 23 -1.72 6.26 -4.34
N MET A 24 -1.55 5.27 -5.22
CA MET A 24 -0.24 4.81 -5.68
C MET A 24 0.14 5.55 -6.97
N GLY A 25 1.19 6.37 -6.91
CA GLY A 25 1.50 7.38 -7.93
C GLY A 25 0.65 8.64 -7.74
N ASP A 26 0.12 9.18 -8.84
CA ASP A 26 -0.70 10.39 -8.82
C ASP A 26 -1.95 10.23 -7.95
N PHE A 27 -2.19 11.22 -7.07
CA PHE A 27 -3.40 11.24 -6.24
C PHE A 27 -4.60 11.69 -7.06
N VAL A 28 -5.48 10.75 -7.43
CA VAL A 28 -6.63 11.00 -8.30
C VAL A 28 -7.93 10.56 -7.65
N LEU A 29 -8.91 11.46 -7.62
CA LEU A 29 -10.29 11.18 -7.24
C LEU A 29 -11.14 10.97 -8.50
N SER A 30 -11.88 9.87 -8.57
CA SER A 30 -12.76 9.57 -9.71
C SER A 30 -14.16 9.21 -9.25
N CYS A 31 -15.18 9.89 -9.78
CA CYS A 31 -16.59 9.63 -9.47
C CYS A 31 -17.27 8.80 -10.54
N VAL A 32 -18.27 8.03 -10.13
CA VAL A 32 -19.13 7.28 -11.04
C VAL A 32 -19.95 8.24 -11.93
N VAL A 33 -19.93 7.99 -13.25
CA VAL A 33 -20.68 8.74 -14.26
C VAL A 33 -21.65 7.78 -14.94
N ALA A 34 -22.93 7.90 -14.58
CA ALA A 34 -24.08 7.11 -15.04
C ALA A 34 -24.24 5.67 -14.49
N GLN A 35 -25.41 5.40 -13.91
CA GLN A 35 -25.89 4.08 -13.47
C GLN A 35 -27.05 3.58 -14.37
N LYS A 36 -26.86 3.59 -15.69
CA LYS A 36 -27.79 2.93 -16.62
C LYS A 36 -27.11 1.68 -17.17
N GLU A 37 -27.56 0.52 -16.69
CA GLU A 37 -27.22 -0.86 -17.08
C GLU A 37 -25.86 -1.05 -17.76
N GLY A 38 -24.89 -1.59 -17.00
CA GLY A 38 -23.55 -1.92 -17.50
C GLY A 38 -22.45 -1.77 -16.45
N ARG A 39 -21.18 -1.94 -16.88
CA ARG A 39 -20.02 -1.67 -16.01
C ARG A 39 -19.96 -0.17 -15.68
N PRO A 40 -19.70 0.21 -14.42
CA PRO A 40 -19.64 1.62 -14.02
C PRO A 40 -18.49 2.32 -14.74
N ARG A 41 -18.76 3.52 -15.26
CA ARG A 41 -17.73 4.42 -15.78
C ARG A 41 -17.33 5.39 -14.69
N TYR A 42 -16.04 5.67 -14.58
CA TYR A 42 -15.50 6.63 -13.65
C TYR A 42 -14.84 7.77 -14.41
N ARG A 43 -15.07 9.00 -13.96
CA ARG A 43 -14.44 10.21 -14.48
C ARG A 43 -13.59 10.81 -13.38
N ALA A 44 -12.33 11.10 -13.71
CA ALA A 44 -11.44 11.83 -12.81
C ALA A 44 -12.02 13.22 -12.54
N MET A 45 -11.99 13.64 -11.29
CA MET A 45 -12.35 15.00 -10.91
C MET A 45 -11.28 15.96 -11.43
N GLU A 46 -11.70 17.02 -12.09
CA GLU A 46 -10.76 18.01 -12.64
C GLU A 46 -10.29 19.01 -11.56
N GLY A 47 -9.14 19.64 -11.80
CA GLY A 47 -8.59 20.65 -10.90
C GLY A 47 -9.53 21.83 -10.61
N GLY A 48 -10.44 22.17 -11.53
CA GLY A 48 -11.48 23.17 -11.30
C GLY A 48 -12.60 22.69 -10.36
N GLU A 49 -12.98 21.42 -10.46
CA GLU A 49 -13.96 20.77 -9.56
C GLU A 49 -13.39 20.63 -8.15
N LEU A 50 -12.08 20.33 -8.06
CA LEU A 50 -11.32 20.23 -6.81
C LEU A 50 -10.88 21.60 -6.28
N GLY A 51 -10.72 22.64 -7.10
CA GLY A 51 -10.37 24.02 -6.72
C GLY A 51 -9.21 24.15 -5.72
N ASN A 52 -9.11 25.28 -4.99
CA ASN A 52 -8.09 25.49 -3.95
C ASN A 52 -8.41 24.74 -2.64
N ARG A 53 -8.80 23.46 -2.73
CA ARG A 53 -9.30 22.64 -1.60
C ARG A 53 -8.24 21.72 -1.01
N ARG A 54 -6.98 22.16 -1.04
CA ARG A 54 -5.83 21.43 -0.49
C ARG A 54 -6.07 20.98 0.95
N ALA A 55 -6.69 21.83 1.78
CA ALA A 55 -7.03 21.50 3.17
C ALA A 55 -8.06 20.37 3.29
N ALA A 56 -9.07 20.31 2.42
CA ALA A 56 -10.06 19.22 2.42
C ALA A 56 -9.45 17.89 1.97
N LEU A 57 -8.59 17.94 0.94
CA LEU A 57 -7.84 16.77 0.48
C LEU A 57 -6.85 16.27 1.53
N ALA A 58 -6.20 17.17 2.28
CA ALA A 58 -5.33 16.80 3.38
C ALA A 58 -6.08 16.02 4.47
N ILE A 59 -7.31 16.45 4.83
CA ILE A 59 -8.17 15.69 5.75
C ILE A 59 -8.50 14.30 5.17
N LEU A 60 -8.87 14.23 3.88
CA LEU A 60 -9.17 12.95 3.23
C LEU A 60 -7.96 12.00 3.27
N LYS A 61 -6.79 12.46 2.83
CA LYS A 61 -5.54 11.68 2.85
C LYS A 61 -5.18 11.22 4.27
N PHE A 62 -5.32 12.09 5.27
CA PHE A 62 -5.09 11.75 6.67
C PHE A 62 -6.03 10.64 7.16
N LEU A 63 -7.33 10.74 6.85
CA LEU A 63 -8.30 9.69 7.18
C LEU A 63 -7.98 8.37 6.46
N LEU A 64 -7.51 8.41 5.21
CA LEU A 64 -7.07 7.20 4.49
C LEU A 64 -5.84 6.53 5.13
N CYS A 65 -4.97 7.31 5.76
CA CYS A 65 -3.86 6.80 6.56
C CYS A 65 -4.28 6.29 7.95
N SER A 66 -5.43 6.73 8.45
CA SER A 66 -5.87 6.45 9.81
C SER A 66 -6.47 5.05 9.95
N PRO A 67 -6.21 4.34 11.06
CA PRO A 67 -6.82 3.04 11.33
C PRO A 67 -8.35 3.11 11.21
N ARG A 68 -8.94 2.15 10.50
CA ARG A 68 -10.40 2.08 10.24
C ARG A 68 -10.99 3.35 9.60
N ARG A 69 -10.14 4.16 8.95
CA ARG A 69 -10.50 5.45 8.35
C ARG A 69 -11.18 6.42 9.32
N ARG A 70 -10.73 6.41 10.58
CA ARG A 70 -11.28 7.19 11.68
C ARG A 70 -10.19 7.96 12.40
N ALA A 71 -10.46 9.22 12.69
CA ALA A 71 -9.61 10.07 13.53
C ALA A 71 -10.43 11.13 14.27
N THR A 72 -9.88 11.68 15.34
CA THR A 72 -10.47 12.81 16.06
C THR A 72 -10.16 14.14 15.36
N LYS A 73 -11.00 15.15 15.57
CA LYS A 73 -10.70 16.54 15.17
C LYS A 73 -9.33 16.98 15.71
N ALA A 74 -9.02 16.65 16.95
CA ALA A 74 -7.74 17.03 17.58
C ALA A 74 -6.53 16.39 16.89
N GLU A 75 -6.60 15.10 16.56
CA GLU A 75 -5.54 14.37 15.82
C GLU A 75 -5.30 14.98 14.45
N ILE A 76 -6.39 15.22 13.69
CA ILE A 76 -6.32 15.80 12.35
C ILE A 76 -5.72 17.21 12.42
N THR A 77 -6.22 18.06 13.32
CA THR A 77 -5.76 19.44 13.44
C THR A 77 -4.28 19.50 13.83
N LYS A 78 -3.88 18.69 14.81
CA LYS A 78 -2.49 18.60 15.28
C LYS A 78 -1.54 18.11 14.18
N ALA A 79 -1.96 17.17 13.35
CA ALA A 79 -1.11 16.59 12.31
C ALA A 79 -0.99 17.48 11.06
N LEU A 80 -2.08 18.11 10.63
CA LEU A 80 -2.13 18.87 9.37
C LEU A 80 -1.75 20.35 9.51
N TRP A 81 -1.99 20.95 10.68
CA TRP A 81 -1.69 22.36 10.93
C TRP A 81 -0.86 22.56 12.20
N ALA A 82 0.13 21.69 12.41
CA ALA A 82 1.11 21.84 13.47
C ALA A 82 1.77 23.23 13.42
N GLY A 83 1.85 23.91 14.56
CA GLY A 83 2.50 25.22 14.67
C GLY A 83 1.62 26.43 14.33
N ARG A 84 0.34 26.23 14.00
CA ARG A 84 -0.64 27.33 13.92
C ARG A 84 -1.31 27.59 15.26
N ASP A 85 -1.83 28.80 15.43
CA ASP A 85 -2.71 29.13 16.54
C ASP A 85 -3.92 28.17 16.60
N PRO A 86 -4.30 27.64 17.79
CA PRO A 86 -5.35 26.65 17.93
C PRO A 86 -6.72 27.09 17.40
N GLU A 87 -7.12 28.36 17.58
CA GLU A 87 -8.41 28.85 17.11
C GLU A 87 -8.43 28.92 15.59
N HIS A 88 -7.35 29.45 15.01
CA HIS A 88 -7.19 29.52 13.56
C HIS A 88 -7.15 28.13 12.91
N ALA A 89 -6.44 27.19 13.52
CA ALA A 89 -6.36 25.81 13.05
C ALA A 89 -7.73 25.10 13.10
N ASN A 90 -8.52 25.35 14.15
CA ASN A 90 -9.89 24.85 14.26
C ASN A 90 -10.81 25.42 13.17
N HIS A 91 -10.72 26.73 12.89
CA HIS A 91 -11.50 27.37 11.84
C HIS A 91 -11.15 26.80 10.44
N ILE A 92 -9.86 26.61 10.14
CA ILE A 92 -9.41 25.95 8.90
C ILE A 92 -9.99 24.53 8.83
N PHE A 93 -9.89 23.76 9.92
CA PHE A 93 -10.43 22.42 9.97
C PHE A 93 -11.94 22.40 9.68
N ASP A 94 -12.74 23.25 10.34
CA ASP A 94 -14.20 23.23 10.19
C ASP A 94 -14.60 23.60 8.76
N THR A 95 -13.92 24.59 8.16
CA THR A 95 -14.10 24.98 6.76
C THR A 95 -13.73 23.84 5.81
N ALA A 96 -12.58 23.21 6.01
CA ALA A 96 -12.08 22.12 5.18
C ALA A 96 -12.94 20.85 5.30
N ALA A 97 -13.38 20.50 6.51
CA ALA A 97 -14.25 19.37 6.76
C ALA A 97 -15.66 19.61 6.17
N SER A 98 -16.17 20.84 6.22
CA SER A 98 -17.43 21.21 5.55
C SER A 98 -17.31 21.07 4.03
N ALA A 99 -16.23 21.59 3.44
CA ALA A 99 -15.95 21.45 2.01
C ALA A 99 -15.82 19.97 1.58
N LEU A 100 -15.09 19.16 2.36
CA LEU A 100 -14.94 17.73 2.12
C LEU A 100 -16.30 17.02 2.07
N ARG A 101 -17.21 17.31 3.01
CA ARG A 101 -18.57 16.73 3.05
C ARG A 101 -19.40 17.13 1.85
N ARG A 102 -19.51 18.44 1.59
CA ARG A 102 -20.51 18.98 0.65
C ARG A 102 -20.09 18.88 -0.81
N GLN A 103 -18.80 18.77 -1.09
CA GLN A 103 -18.28 18.97 -2.45
C GLN A 103 -17.52 17.76 -2.99
N ILE A 104 -16.91 16.94 -2.13
CA ILE A 104 -16.15 15.75 -2.56
C ILE A 104 -16.89 14.46 -2.20
N LEU A 105 -17.49 14.41 -1.01
CA LEU A 105 -18.10 13.20 -0.44
C LEU A 105 -19.63 13.23 -0.42
N HIS A 106 -20.24 14.15 -1.18
CA HIS A 106 -21.68 14.29 -1.29
C HIS A 106 -22.25 13.33 -2.34
N LEU A 107 -23.33 12.62 -2.01
CA LEU A 107 -24.12 11.81 -2.94
C LEU A 107 -25.56 12.29 -3.01
N PRO A 108 -26.22 12.18 -4.17
CA PRO A 108 -27.68 12.26 -4.23
C PRO A 108 -28.30 11.16 -3.34
N GLY A 109 -29.10 11.55 -2.35
CA GLY A 109 -29.82 10.62 -1.47
C GLY A 109 -29.07 10.13 -0.22
N ILE A 110 -27.81 10.53 -0.02
CA ILE A 110 -27.04 10.27 1.22
C ILE A 110 -26.37 11.58 1.65
N ASP A 111 -26.52 11.95 2.91
CA ASP A 111 -26.02 13.25 3.43
C ASP A 111 -24.51 13.46 3.18
N SER A 112 -23.68 12.44 3.40
CA SER A 112 -22.22 12.49 3.20
C SER A 112 -21.58 11.12 3.42
N LEU A 113 -20.51 10.79 2.69
CA LEU A 113 -19.64 9.63 2.98
C LEU A 113 -18.64 9.88 4.13
N LEU A 114 -18.74 11.03 4.79
CA LEU A 114 -17.98 11.40 5.99
C LEU A 114 -18.93 11.60 7.17
N ASN A 115 -18.96 10.59 8.04
CA ASN A 115 -19.75 10.60 9.25
C ASN A 115 -19.03 11.30 10.39
N THR A 116 -19.81 11.93 11.27
CA THR A 116 -19.28 12.61 12.47
C THR A 116 -19.94 12.05 13.70
N ARG A 117 -19.15 11.58 14.66
CA ARG A 117 -19.66 11.00 15.90
C ARG A 117 -18.93 11.57 17.09
N ARG A 118 -19.68 11.98 18.11
CA ARG A 118 -19.14 12.36 19.41
C ARG A 118 -18.96 11.09 20.26
N LEU A 119 -17.74 10.80 20.67
CA LEU A 119 -17.39 9.67 21.54
C LEU A 119 -16.43 10.18 22.61
N ASN A 120 -16.72 9.88 23.88
CA ASN A 120 -15.88 10.27 25.02
C ASN A 120 -15.55 11.78 25.05
N GLY A 121 -16.48 12.64 24.62
CA GLY A 121 -16.29 14.09 24.55
C GLY A 121 -15.55 14.59 23.30
N GLU A 122 -14.98 13.69 22.49
CA GLU A 122 -14.24 14.04 21.27
C GLU A 122 -15.09 13.87 20.01
N THR A 123 -14.87 14.75 19.04
CA THR A 123 -15.50 14.66 17.73
C THR A 123 -14.64 13.79 16.81
N HIS A 124 -15.15 12.63 16.42
CA HIS A 124 -14.52 11.76 15.42
C HIS A 124 -15.11 11.97 14.03
N LEU A 125 -14.23 12.00 13.05
CA LEU A 125 -14.56 11.87 11.64
C LEU A 125 -14.31 10.43 11.21
N ILE A 126 -15.28 9.86 10.49
CA ILE A 126 -15.26 8.46 10.05
C ILE A 126 -15.60 8.45 8.56
N LEU A 127 -14.64 8.02 7.74
CA LEU A 127 -14.84 7.88 6.30
C LEU A 127 -15.57 6.56 5.99
N ALA A 128 -16.43 6.57 4.97
CA ALA A 128 -17.12 5.37 4.53
C ALA A 128 -16.14 4.25 4.10
N THR A 129 -16.64 3.02 4.13
CA THR A 129 -15.84 1.81 3.88
C THR A 129 -15.42 1.66 2.42
N GLN A 130 -14.57 0.67 2.13
CA GLN A 130 -14.09 0.34 0.79
C GLN A 130 -15.23 0.06 -0.22
N ALA A 131 -16.43 -0.28 0.27
CA ALA A 131 -17.59 -0.49 -0.59
C ALA A 131 -18.10 0.82 -1.21
N TRP A 132 -17.96 1.94 -0.51
CA TRP A 132 -18.43 3.26 -0.95
C TRP A 132 -17.29 4.09 -1.55
N ILE A 133 -16.14 4.08 -0.89
CA ILE A 133 -14.92 4.78 -1.29
C ILE A 133 -13.85 3.74 -1.51
N TRP A 134 -13.71 3.30 -2.75
CA TRP A 134 -12.69 2.34 -3.11
C TRP A 134 -11.34 3.04 -3.21
N VAL A 135 -10.35 2.50 -2.52
CA VAL A 135 -8.98 2.98 -2.52
C VAL A 135 -8.10 1.87 -3.05
N ASP A 136 -7.26 2.17 -4.04
CA ASP A 136 -6.34 1.21 -4.66
C ASP A 136 -5.43 0.51 -3.64
N ALA A 137 -4.83 1.25 -2.70
CA ALA A 137 -3.94 0.69 -1.68
C ALA A 137 -4.67 -0.28 -0.74
N ASP A 138 -5.91 0.04 -0.37
CA ASP A 138 -6.75 -0.85 0.45
C ASP A 138 -7.17 -2.10 -0.33
N ALA A 139 -7.41 -1.96 -1.64
CA ALA A 139 -7.71 -3.07 -2.53
C ALA A 139 -6.49 -4.01 -2.69
N LEU A 140 -5.29 -3.46 -2.85
CA LEU A 140 -4.04 -4.22 -2.90
C LEU A 140 -3.85 -5.05 -1.62
N ILE A 141 -3.98 -4.42 -0.45
CA ILE A 141 -3.85 -5.13 0.85
C ILE A 141 -4.90 -6.23 0.96
N LYS A 142 -6.15 -5.95 0.56
CA LYS A 142 -7.22 -6.95 0.61
C LYS A 142 -6.96 -8.12 -0.33
N LEU A 143 -6.50 -7.86 -1.56
CA LEU A 143 -6.16 -8.90 -2.54
C LEU A 143 -4.99 -9.77 -2.04
N ALA A 144 -3.95 -9.15 -1.45
CA ALA A 144 -2.85 -9.87 -0.83
C ALA A 144 -3.32 -10.78 0.33
N GLN A 145 -4.27 -10.32 1.15
CA GLN A 145 -4.88 -11.15 2.19
C GLN A 145 -5.73 -12.29 1.62
N MET A 146 -6.44 -12.06 0.51
CA MET A 146 -7.21 -13.09 -0.18
C MET A 146 -6.30 -14.16 -0.77
N ALA A 147 -5.19 -13.76 -1.40
CA ALA A 147 -4.16 -14.67 -1.90
C ALA A 147 -3.66 -15.61 -0.78
N LEU A 148 -3.24 -15.05 0.36
CA LEU A 148 -2.79 -15.84 1.51
C LEU A 148 -3.85 -16.85 2.00
N ARG A 149 -5.12 -16.46 2.01
CA ARG A 149 -6.22 -17.37 2.39
C ARG A 149 -6.44 -18.49 1.38
N GLN A 150 -6.30 -18.22 0.08
CA GLN A 150 -6.40 -19.27 -0.94
C GLN A 150 -5.29 -20.29 -0.77
N GLU A 151 -4.06 -19.82 -0.56
CA GLU A 151 -2.91 -20.69 -0.34
C GLU A 151 -3.09 -21.57 0.91
N GLN A 152 -3.57 -21.01 2.03
CA GLN A 152 -3.88 -21.77 3.25
C GLN A 152 -4.97 -22.83 3.03
N GLN A 153 -5.82 -22.66 2.03
CA GLN A 153 -6.84 -23.64 1.62
C GLN A 153 -6.34 -24.61 0.54
N GLY A 154 -5.05 -24.57 0.18
CA GLY A 154 -4.45 -25.38 -0.88
C GLY A 154 -4.92 -25.01 -2.29
N LYS A 155 -5.43 -23.79 -2.48
CA LYS A 155 -5.90 -23.26 -3.77
C LYS A 155 -4.87 -22.32 -4.39
N ASP A 156 -4.90 -22.21 -5.71
CA ASP A 156 -4.02 -21.31 -6.45
C ASP A 156 -4.31 -19.82 -6.13
N PRO A 157 -3.35 -19.08 -5.54
CA PRO A 157 -3.53 -17.67 -5.22
C PRO A 157 -3.15 -16.73 -6.37
N LEU A 158 -2.65 -17.23 -7.50
CA LEU A 158 -1.99 -16.44 -8.56
C LEU A 158 -2.83 -15.26 -9.03
N HIS A 159 -4.11 -15.48 -9.36
CA HIS A 159 -4.99 -14.40 -9.84
C HIS A 159 -5.11 -13.22 -8.86
N TYR A 160 -5.16 -13.49 -7.55
CA TYR A 160 -5.26 -12.45 -6.54
C TYR A 160 -3.96 -11.65 -6.41
N LEU A 161 -2.82 -12.31 -6.59
CA LEU A 161 -1.51 -11.68 -6.54
C LEU A 161 -1.25 -10.82 -7.79
N GLU A 162 -1.56 -11.33 -8.98
CA GLU A 162 -1.48 -10.57 -10.23
C GLU A 162 -2.39 -9.33 -10.16
N ALA A 163 -3.62 -9.49 -9.65
CA ALA A 163 -4.54 -8.37 -9.45
C ALA A 163 -4.03 -7.36 -8.42
N ALA A 164 -3.39 -7.81 -7.33
CA ALA A 164 -2.78 -6.92 -6.34
C ALA A 164 -1.60 -6.15 -6.94
N HIS A 165 -0.73 -6.82 -7.69
CA HIS A 165 0.43 -6.20 -8.33
C HIS A 165 0.02 -5.19 -9.42
N ALA A 166 -1.04 -5.46 -10.18
CA ALA A 166 -1.57 -4.53 -11.18
C ALA A 166 -2.10 -3.20 -10.59
N LEU A 167 -2.33 -3.14 -9.27
CA LEU A 167 -2.69 -1.90 -8.57
C LEU A 167 -1.45 -1.08 -8.17
N ASP A 168 -0.28 -1.70 -8.09
CA ASP A 168 0.96 -1.01 -7.76
C ASP A 168 1.43 -0.15 -8.94
N LYS A 169 1.16 1.15 -8.86
CA LYS A 169 1.45 2.13 -9.91
C LYS A 169 2.54 3.13 -9.51
N GLY A 170 3.16 2.94 -8.34
CA GLY A 170 4.14 3.87 -7.80
C GLY A 170 4.06 3.99 -6.28
N GLU A 171 4.58 5.09 -5.76
CA GLU A 171 4.62 5.33 -4.32
C GLU A 171 3.27 5.75 -3.76
N PHE A 172 2.94 5.28 -2.54
CA PHE A 172 1.71 5.68 -1.88
C PHE A 172 1.77 7.12 -1.36
N LEU A 173 0.91 8.00 -1.88
CA LEU A 173 0.88 9.43 -1.58
C LEU A 173 2.28 10.06 -1.75
N GLU A 174 2.82 9.97 -2.96
CA GLU A 174 4.17 10.45 -3.32
C GLU A 174 4.43 11.89 -2.87
N GLU A 175 3.51 12.80 -3.17
CA GLU A 175 3.60 14.22 -2.78
C GLU A 175 3.62 14.45 -1.26
N ASP A 176 3.12 13.49 -0.47
CA ASP A 176 2.99 13.58 0.99
C ASP A 176 4.01 12.67 1.72
N ALA A 177 5.04 12.20 1.02
CA ALA A 177 6.05 11.28 1.55
C ALA A 177 6.82 11.84 2.75
N GLY A 178 6.95 13.16 2.87
CA GLY A 178 7.68 13.82 3.97
C GLY A 178 6.89 13.96 5.28
N TYR A 179 5.58 13.72 5.27
CA TYR A 179 4.76 13.93 6.45
C TYR A 179 4.79 12.73 7.40
N ARG A 180 4.89 12.98 8.70
CA ARG A 180 4.93 11.90 9.71
C ARG A 180 3.66 11.03 9.73
N TRP A 181 2.50 11.62 9.42
CA TRP A 181 1.22 10.92 9.46
C TRP A 181 1.02 9.93 8.29
N THR A 182 1.83 10.00 7.22
CA THR A 182 1.80 9.02 6.12
C THR A 182 2.69 7.82 6.39
N GLN A 183 3.74 7.95 7.22
CA GLN A 183 4.81 6.96 7.37
C GLN A 183 4.32 5.56 7.74
N GLY A 184 3.49 5.44 8.77
CA GLY A 184 2.98 4.14 9.22
C GLY A 184 2.13 3.45 8.13
N ARG A 185 1.36 4.22 7.37
CA ARG A 185 0.57 3.69 6.26
C ARG A 185 1.44 3.28 5.07
N ARG A 186 2.43 4.12 4.71
CA ARG A 186 3.42 3.81 3.66
C ARG A 186 4.16 2.51 3.96
N GLN A 187 4.70 2.35 5.18
CA GLN A 187 5.37 1.11 5.59
C GLN A 187 4.47 -0.12 5.45
N THR A 188 3.18 0.00 5.83
CA THR A 188 2.21 -1.09 5.70
C THR A 188 1.99 -1.49 4.23
N ILE A 189 1.88 -0.50 3.35
CA ILE A 189 1.62 -0.71 1.92
C ILE A 189 2.86 -1.26 1.22
N GLU A 190 4.04 -0.69 1.48
CA GLU A 190 5.30 -1.18 0.91
C GLU A 190 5.61 -2.61 1.37
N GLY A 191 5.35 -2.93 2.65
CA GLY A 191 5.44 -4.31 3.13
C GLY A 191 4.42 -5.26 2.49
N ALA A 192 3.25 -4.78 2.05
CA ALA A 192 2.31 -5.59 1.29
C ALA A 192 2.76 -5.78 -0.16
N LYS A 193 3.22 -4.72 -0.83
CA LYS A 193 3.78 -4.75 -2.20
C LYS A 193 4.92 -5.76 -2.31
N ARG A 194 5.92 -5.68 -1.41
CA ARG A 194 7.05 -6.62 -1.37
C ARG A 194 6.62 -8.07 -1.18
N ARG A 195 5.67 -8.34 -0.27
CA ARG A 195 5.13 -9.70 -0.07
C ARG A 195 4.43 -10.23 -1.31
N VAL A 196 3.62 -9.40 -1.99
CA VAL A 196 2.97 -9.79 -3.25
C VAL A 196 4.03 -10.10 -4.32
N LEU A 197 5.05 -9.25 -4.46
CA LEU A 197 6.13 -9.41 -5.42
C LEU A 197 6.87 -10.75 -5.23
N TYR A 198 7.42 -11.02 -4.04
CA TYR A 198 8.18 -12.27 -3.83
C TYR A 198 7.31 -13.51 -3.96
N HIS A 199 6.04 -13.44 -3.59
CA HIS A 199 5.14 -14.56 -3.73
C HIS A 199 4.78 -14.84 -5.19
N LEU A 200 4.62 -13.80 -6.02
CA LEU A 200 4.52 -13.93 -7.48
C LEU A 200 5.78 -14.58 -8.08
N VAL A 201 6.97 -14.09 -7.70
CA VAL A 201 8.25 -14.68 -8.14
C VAL A 201 8.29 -16.18 -7.83
N GLU A 202 7.95 -16.57 -6.60
CA GLU A 202 7.93 -17.98 -6.19
C GLU A 202 6.97 -18.83 -7.02
N ILE A 203 5.74 -18.36 -7.24
CA ILE A 203 4.74 -19.08 -8.04
C ILE A 203 5.17 -19.19 -9.50
N TYR A 204 5.69 -18.11 -10.09
CA TYR A 204 6.19 -18.14 -11.46
C TYR A 204 7.37 -19.11 -11.59
N CYS A 205 8.30 -19.13 -10.64
CA CYS A 205 9.38 -20.11 -10.62
C CYS A 205 8.87 -21.55 -10.52
N LYS A 206 7.94 -21.84 -9.58
CA LYS A 206 7.30 -23.17 -9.43
C LYS A 206 6.61 -23.62 -10.72
N ASN A 207 5.95 -22.69 -11.41
CA ASN A 207 5.25 -22.94 -12.67
C ASN A 207 6.17 -22.92 -13.90
N LYS A 208 7.50 -22.83 -13.72
CA LYS A 208 8.50 -22.71 -14.79
C LYS A 208 8.30 -21.50 -15.72
N GLN A 209 7.62 -20.47 -15.24
CA GLN A 209 7.42 -19.19 -15.92
C GLN A 209 8.57 -18.22 -15.58
N THR A 210 9.82 -18.66 -15.75
CA THR A 210 11.02 -17.94 -15.29
C THR A 210 11.13 -16.54 -15.88
N THR A 211 10.76 -16.34 -17.14
CA THR A 211 10.78 -15.02 -17.79
C THR A 211 9.91 -13.99 -17.05
N LYS A 212 8.71 -14.38 -16.60
CA LYS A 212 7.85 -13.48 -15.81
C LYS A 212 8.46 -13.13 -14.45
N ALA A 213 9.11 -14.11 -13.81
CA ALA A 213 9.79 -13.87 -12.53
C ALA A 213 10.96 -12.88 -12.68
N GLU A 214 11.74 -13.02 -13.76
CA GLU A 214 12.84 -12.10 -14.09
C GLU A 214 12.33 -10.70 -14.40
N GLU A 215 11.33 -10.54 -15.26
CA GLU A 215 10.74 -9.23 -15.60
C GLU A 215 10.27 -8.49 -14.35
N LEU A 216 9.62 -9.22 -13.43
CA LEU A 216 9.15 -8.69 -12.16
C LEU A 216 10.31 -8.21 -11.27
N LEU A 217 11.37 -9.02 -11.14
CA LEU A 217 12.54 -8.67 -10.33
C LEU A 217 13.35 -7.53 -10.95
N TYR A 218 13.52 -7.52 -12.27
CA TYR A 218 14.18 -6.42 -12.98
C TYR A 218 13.47 -5.10 -12.76
N THR A 219 12.15 -5.07 -12.97
CA THR A 219 11.34 -3.87 -12.78
C THR A 219 11.44 -3.38 -11.33
N PHE A 220 11.38 -4.28 -10.36
CA PHE A 220 11.50 -3.92 -8.95
C PHE A 220 12.87 -3.36 -8.59
N LEU A 221 13.95 -3.96 -9.08
CA LEU A 221 15.34 -3.52 -8.84
C LEU A 221 15.68 -2.19 -9.54
N GLN A 222 14.95 -1.78 -10.57
CA GLN A 222 15.09 -0.43 -11.13
C GLN A 222 14.68 0.65 -10.13
N THR A 223 13.66 0.37 -9.30
CA THR A 223 13.18 1.31 -8.26
C THR A 223 13.92 1.11 -6.94
N TYR A 224 14.25 -0.13 -6.59
CA TYR A 224 14.89 -0.50 -5.33
C TYR A 224 16.19 -1.28 -5.58
N PRO A 225 17.23 -0.65 -6.18
CA PRO A 225 18.47 -1.34 -6.55
C PRO A 225 19.22 -1.94 -5.35
N GLU A 226 18.96 -1.42 -4.15
CA GLU A 226 19.55 -1.88 -2.89
C GLU A 226 18.81 -3.04 -2.23
N ASP A 227 17.71 -3.52 -2.81
CA ASP A 227 16.96 -4.63 -2.25
C ASP A 227 17.69 -5.96 -2.51
N GLU A 228 18.49 -6.37 -1.54
CA GLU A 228 19.34 -7.55 -1.64
C GLU A 228 18.55 -8.86 -1.81
N ASP A 229 17.35 -8.95 -1.25
CA ASP A 229 16.49 -10.14 -1.37
C ASP A 229 16.04 -10.33 -2.83
N ALA A 230 15.59 -9.25 -3.49
CA ALA A 230 15.25 -9.28 -4.91
C ALA A 230 16.48 -9.52 -5.78
N LEU A 231 17.60 -8.87 -5.47
CA LEU A 231 18.87 -9.04 -6.18
C LEU A 231 19.33 -10.50 -6.14
N CYS A 232 19.39 -11.11 -4.96
CA CYS A 232 19.83 -12.49 -4.79
C CYS A 232 18.98 -13.48 -5.61
N ARG A 233 17.66 -13.29 -5.61
CA ARG A 233 16.75 -14.13 -6.40
C ARG A 233 17.03 -13.99 -7.90
N LEU A 234 17.19 -12.77 -8.40
CA LEU A 234 17.49 -12.54 -9.82
C LEU A 234 18.85 -13.14 -10.21
N LEU A 235 19.88 -12.94 -9.40
CA LEU A 235 21.21 -13.52 -9.63
C LEU A 235 21.16 -15.04 -9.72
N GLN A 236 20.37 -15.69 -8.86
CA GLN A 236 20.19 -17.14 -8.89
C GLN A 236 19.46 -17.62 -10.15
N LEU A 237 18.40 -16.94 -10.57
CA LEU A 237 17.67 -17.29 -11.80
C LEU A 237 18.57 -17.18 -13.04
N LEU A 238 19.32 -16.08 -13.15
CA LEU A 238 20.28 -15.88 -14.24
C LEU A 238 21.40 -16.94 -14.21
N ALA A 239 21.88 -17.32 -13.02
CA ALA A 239 22.88 -18.36 -12.86
C ALA A 239 22.39 -19.73 -13.36
N GLN A 240 21.15 -20.10 -13.03
CA GLN A 240 20.54 -21.37 -13.44
C GLN A 240 20.38 -21.47 -14.95
N GLN A 241 20.22 -20.34 -15.64
CA GLN A 241 20.14 -20.25 -17.09
C GLN A 241 21.51 -20.12 -17.78
N GLY A 242 22.62 -20.12 -17.02
CA GLY A 242 23.97 -19.91 -17.56
C GLY A 242 24.28 -18.46 -17.96
N ARG A 243 23.40 -17.50 -17.65
CA ARG A 243 23.54 -16.06 -17.96
C ARG A 243 24.42 -15.35 -16.94
N ARG A 244 25.63 -15.89 -16.73
CA ARG A 244 26.55 -15.43 -15.69
C ARG A 244 26.99 -13.98 -15.87
N GLN A 245 27.34 -13.56 -17.08
CA GLN A 245 27.85 -12.20 -17.32
C GLN A 245 26.79 -11.15 -17.00
N GLU A 246 25.54 -11.47 -17.30
CA GLU A 246 24.40 -10.62 -16.99
C GLU A 246 24.18 -10.51 -15.48
N ALA A 247 24.23 -11.62 -14.74
CA ALA A 247 24.16 -11.61 -13.28
C ALA A 247 25.24 -10.71 -12.65
N LEU A 248 26.49 -10.79 -13.13
CA LEU A 248 27.58 -9.92 -12.65
C LEU A 248 27.35 -8.43 -12.97
N ASN A 249 26.72 -8.12 -14.10
CA ASN A 249 26.39 -6.74 -14.46
C ASN A 249 25.29 -6.16 -13.57
N VAL A 250 24.23 -6.94 -13.30
CA VAL A 250 23.15 -6.54 -12.40
C VAL A 250 23.69 -6.28 -10.99
N TYR A 251 24.50 -7.18 -10.46
CA TYR A 251 25.13 -6.98 -9.16
C TYR A 251 25.99 -5.74 -9.10
N ARG A 252 26.82 -5.48 -10.14
CA ARG A 252 27.68 -4.31 -10.17
C ARG A 252 26.87 -3.02 -10.08
N TYR A 253 25.78 -2.91 -10.84
CA TYR A 253 24.87 -1.77 -10.76
C TYR A 253 24.28 -1.60 -9.35
N SER A 254 23.72 -2.66 -8.76
CA SER A 254 23.19 -2.60 -7.40
C SER A 254 24.23 -2.24 -6.35
N ALA A 255 25.46 -2.76 -6.47
CA ALA A 255 26.55 -2.48 -5.54
C ALA A 255 27.02 -1.01 -5.63
N GLU A 256 27.07 -0.45 -6.85
CA GLU A 256 27.35 0.98 -7.07
C GLU A 256 26.28 1.85 -6.38
N GLN A 257 24.99 1.50 -6.54
CA GLN A 257 23.89 2.22 -5.88
C GLN A 257 23.93 2.12 -4.35
N MET A 258 24.24 0.94 -3.79
CA MET A 258 24.42 0.78 -2.34
C MET A 258 25.59 1.64 -1.83
N GLN A 259 26.69 1.70 -2.58
CA GLN A 259 27.86 2.48 -2.18
C GLN A 259 27.56 3.99 -2.15
N GLU A 260 26.75 4.49 -3.10
CA GLU A 260 26.30 5.89 -3.12
C GLU A 260 25.52 6.29 -1.85
N THR A 261 24.83 5.34 -1.20
CA THR A 261 24.12 5.56 0.07
C THR A 261 24.91 5.13 1.31
N GLY A 262 26.19 4.75 1.14
CA GLY A 262 27.07 4.34 2.23
C GLY A 262 26.77 2.94 2.77
N LYS A 263 26.12 2.08 1.98
CA LYS A 263 25.84 0.68 2.30
C LYS A 263 26.81 -0.24 1.57
N GLU A 264 27.02 -1.43 2.13
CA GLU A 264 27.79 -2.50 1.50
C GLU A 264 26.91 -3.74 1.29
N PRO A 265 27.17 -4.53 0.23
CA PRO A 265 26.48 -5.80 0.03
C PRO A 265 26.65 -6.76 1.21
N GLY A 266 25.55 -7.33 1.65
CA GLY A 266 25.49 -8.35 2.68
C GLY A 266 26.33 -9.58 2.35
N ILE A 267 26.64 -10.35 3.40
CA ILE A 267 27.50 -11.55 3.31
C ILE A 267 26.92 -12.56 2.31
N TYR A 268 25.60 -12.75 2.31
CA TYR A 268 24.92 -13.71 1.43
C TYR A 268 25.05 -13.32 -0.05
N THR A 269 24.82 -12.05 -0.38
CA THR A 269 24.98 -11.52 -1.74
C THR A 269 26.41 -11.70 -2.24
N ARG A 270 27.41 -11.38 -1.39
CA ARG A 270 28.83 -11.59 -1.72
C ARG A 270 29.17 -13.06 -2.00
N GLN A 271 28.63 -13.99 -1.22
CA GLN A 271 28.83 -15.43 -1.44
C GLN A 271 28.27 -15.90 -2.79
N ILE A 272 27.10 -15.39 -3.22
CA ILE A 272 26.55 -15.70 -4.55
C ILE A 272 27.50 -15.21 -5.64
N ILE A 273 28.05 -14.00 -5.50
CA ILE A 273 28.99 -13.42 -6.47
C ILE A 273 30.31 -14.17 -6.54
N GLU A 274 30.88 -14.57 -5.40
CA GLU A 274 32.09 -15.40 -5.38
C GLU A 274 31.89 -16.74 -6.12
N ARG A 275 30.73 -17.39 -5.91
CA ARG A 275 30.38 -18.64 -6.61
C ARG A 275 30.20 -18.41 -8.10
N LEU A 276 29.49 -17.34 -8.46
CA LEU A 276 29.32 -16.91 -9.84
C LEU A 276 30.69 -16.69 -10.47
N GLN A 277 31.62 -16.00 -9.81
CA GLN A 277 32.97 -15.73 -10.31
C GLN A 277 33.82 -17.00 -10.51
N ARG A 278 33.68 -17.98 -9.62
CA ARG A 278 34.37 -19.28 -9.73
C ARG A 278 33.76 -20.24 -10.74
N GLY A 279 32.61 -19.89 -11.33
CA GLY A 279 31.91 -20.75 -12.30
C GLY A 279 31.16 -21.91 -11.65
N ILE A 280 30.90 -21.82 -10.34
CA ILE A 280 30.19 -22.85 -9.58
C ILE A 280 28.69 -22.57 -9.70
N GLN A 281 27.89 -23.58 -10.07
CA GLN A 281 26.44 -23.43 -10.14
C GLN A 281 25.83 -22.98 -8.80
N VAL A 282 24.95 -21.98 -8.87
CA VAL A 282 24.23 -21.45 -7.72
C VAL A 282 22.85 -22.11 -7.68
N HIS A 283 22.56 -22.84 -6.61
CA HIS A 283 21.26 -23.48 -6.38
C HIS A 283 20.49 -22.67 -5.33
N GLU A 284 19.21 -22.38 -5.60
CA GLU A 284 18.32 -21.74 -4.64
C GLU A 284 18.10 -22.69 -3.45
N ARG A 285 18.53 -22.28 -2.25
CA ARG A 285 17.96 -22.86 -1.02
C ARG A 285 16.70 -22.05 -0.75
N SER A 286 15.53 -22.54 -1.16
CA SER A 286 14.27 -21.84 -0.91
C SER A 286 14.13 -21.57 0.59
N ALA A 287 14.32 -20.32 0.99
CA ALA A 287 13.72 -19.84 2.23
C ALA A 287 12.23 -19.81 1.94
N THR A 288 11.49 -20.81 2.45
CA THR A 288 10.04 -20.76 2.43
C THR A 288 9.63 -19.48 3.14
N TYR A 289 9.11 -18.49 2.41
CA TYR A 289 8.36 -17.38 3.00
C TYR A 289 6.99 -17.90 3.43
N GLY A 290 6.97 -19.01 4.16
CA GLY A 290 5.80 -19.43 4.93
C GLY A 290 5.64 -18.38 6.01
N ALA A 291 4.49 -17.69 5.98
CA ALA A 291 4.08 -16.64 6.89
C ALA A 291 4.85 -16.68 8.22
N LEU A 292 5.82 -15.77 8.39
CA LEU A 292 6.41 -15.48 9.69
C LEU A 292 5.25 -15.05 10.60
N GLN A 293 4.71 -16.02 11.34
CA GLN A 293 3.83 -15.78 12.46
C GLN A 293 4.62 -14.93 13.43
N SER A 294 4.33 -13.63 13.49
CA SER A 294 4.69 -12.80 14.63
C SER A 294 3.95 -13.35 15.85
N HIS A 295 4.53 -14.34 16.52
CA HIS A 295 4.24 -14.59 17.92
C HIS A 295 4.83 -13.43 18.71
N TYR A 296 3.97 -12.46 19.01
CA TYR A 296 4.23 -11.51 20.08
C TYR A 296 4.44 -12.31 21.36
N ILE A 297 5.69 -12.38 21.81
CA ILE A 297 6.06 -12.88 23.13
C ILE A 297 5.44 -11.92 24.15
N TYR A 298 4.34 -12.33 24.78
CA TYR A 298 3.91 -11.74 26.04
C TYR A 298 4.87 -12.24 27.11
N ALA A 299 5.91 -11.45 27.39
CA ALA A 299 6.69 -11.58 28.60
C ALA A 299 5.79 -11.17 29.78
N ILE A 300 5.16 -12.15 30.43
CA ILE A 300 4.58 -11.96 31.75
C ILE A 300 5.73 -11.98 32.75
N VAL A 301 6.03 -10.80 33.29
CA VAL A 301 6.82 -10.63 34.51
C VAL A 301 5.95 -11.12 35.68
N LEU A 302 6.32 -12.24 36.28
CA LEU A 302 5.86 -12.65 37.61
C LEU A 302 7.03 -12.40 38.57
N VAL A 303 6.92 -11.33 39.35
CA VAL A 303 7.71 -11.12 40.56
C VAL A 303 6.96 -11.80 41.70
N ALA A 304 7.63 -12.73 42.36
CA ALA A 304 7.29 -13.19 43.70
C ALA A 304 7.97 -12.27 44.72
#